data_AF-A0A9P9BRK9-F1
#
_entry.id   AF-A0A9P9BRK9-F1
#
_cell.length_a   1.000
_cell.length_b   1.000
_cell.length_c   1.000
_cell.angle_alpha   90.00
_cell.angle_beta   90.00
_cell.angle_gamma   90.00
#
_symmetry.space_group_name_H-M   'P 1'
#
loop_
_entity.id
_entity.type
_entity.pdbx_description
1 polymer ?
#
loop_
_entity_poly.entity_id
_entity_poly.type
_entity_poly.pdbx_seq_one_letter_code
_entity_poly.pdbx_strand_id
1 'polypeptide(L)'
;MKFFQSMAVAANLLASGLAIEIRFHDTNNCIGGYVYCPTINPNHCCLGPGSMSTYFAWIPREWSIDTRVFEGKVCSGVSRTQRSGSRDAICMGAEWELIQSARYDFVGKKRGETSDGNTGDEECQKPSGVVFADGAHYQFDAMTESQVVEMFLIDL
;
A
#
# COMPACT_ATOMS: atom_id res chain seq x y z
N MET A 1 -8.76 -44.25 -39.31
CA MET A 1 -7.95 -43.32 -38.50
C MET A 1 -8.83 -42.11 -38.16
N LYS A 2 -9.31 -42.01 -36.92
CA LYS A 2 -10.04 -40.84 -36.42
C LYS A 2 -9.36 -40.40 -35.13
N PHE A 3 -8.74 -39.24 -35.20
CA PHE A 3 -8.00 -38.59 -34.13
C PHE A 3 -8.97 -38.18 -33.01
N PHE A 4 -8.92 -38.86 -31.86
CA PHE A 4 -9.54 -38.38 -30.63
C PHE A 4 -8.51 -37.52 -29.89
N GLN A 5 -8.51 -36.23 -30.21
CA GLN A 5 -7.68 -35.24 -29.54
C GLN A 5 -8.36 -34.85 -28.22
N SER A 6 -7.83 -35.39 -27.11
CA SER A 6 -8.27 -35.07 -25.76
C SER A 6 -8.09 -33.57 -25.49
N MET A 7 -9.21 -32.87 -25.33
CA MET A 7 -9.26 -31.45 -25.01
C MET A 7 -8.86 -31.27 -23.53
N ALA A 8 -7.58 -31.00 -23.29
CA ALA A 8 -7.09 -30.59 -21.97
C ALA A 8 -7.70 -29.23 -21.61
N VAL A 9 -8.60 -29.22 -20.62
CA VAL A 9 -9.11 -27.99 -20.01
C VAL A 9 -7.96 -27.40 -19.19
N ALA A 10 -7.20 -26.49 -19.79
CA ALA A 10 -6.26 -25.64 -19.07
C ALA A 10 -7.08 -24.63 -18.25
N ALA A 11 -7.29 -24.93 -16.97
CA ALA A 11 -7.79 -23.96 -16.01
C ALA A 11 -6.71 -22.88 -15.81
N ASN A 12 -6.79 -21.80 -16.59
CA ASN A 12 -6.02 -20.59 -16.32
C ASN A 12 -6.53 -19.99 -15.01
N LEU A 13 -5.87 -20.33 -13.90
CA LEU A 13 -6.04 -19.65 -12.63
C LEU A 13 -5.51 -18.22 -12.83
N LEU A 14 -6.39 -17.29 -13.19
CA LEU A 14 -6.11 -15.87 -13.08
C LEU A 14 -5.91 -15.59 -11.60
N ALA A 15 -4.67 -15.65 -11.12
CA ALA A 15 -4.30 -15.04 -9.86
C ALA A 15 -4.46 -13.53 -10.04
N SER A 16 -5.68 -13.02 -9.87
CA SER A 16 -5.90 -11.62 -9.57
C SER A 16 -5.21 -11.37 -8.24
N GLY A 17 -3.95 -10.93 -8.30
CA GLY A 17 -3.20 -10.51 -7.12
C GLY A 17 -3.93 -9.32 -6.52
N LEU A 18 -4.79 -9.57 -5.54
CA LEU A 18 -5.39 -8.54 -4.70
C LEU A 18 -4.28 -7.97 -3.83
N ALA A 19 -3.48 -7.10 -4.43
CA ALA A 19 -2.46 -6.39 -3.70
C ALA A 19 -3.11 -5.27 -2.89
N ILE A 20 -2.61 -5.10 -1.68
CA ILE A 20 -3.17 -4.18 -0.68
C ILE A 20 -2.87 -2.75 -1.11
N GLU A 21 -3.83 -1.86 -0.94
CA GLU A 21 -3.58 -0.43 -1.06
C GLU A 21 -3.28 0.17 0.29
N ILE A 22 -2.26 1.02 0.34
CA ILE A 22 -1.89 1.78 1.52
C ILE A 22 -2.31 3.22 1.26
N ARG A 23 -3.17 3.76 2.13
CA ARG A 23 -3.61 5.16 2.09
C ARG A 23 -3.03 5.90 3.27
N PHE A 24 -2.60 7.12 3.05
CA PHE A 24 -2.13 8.01 4.09
C PHE A 24 -3.05 9.22 4.19
N HIS A 25 -3.67 9.39 5.35
CA HIS A 25 -4.62 10.46 5.63
C HIS A 25 -3.97 11.57 6.46
N ASP A 26 -4.46 12.79 6.25
CA ASP A 26 -4.12 13.98 7.02
C ASP A 26 -4.85 14.04 8.39
N THR A 27 -5.86 13.19 8.59
CA THR A 27 -6.57 13.01 9.88
C THR A 27 -6.07 11.79 10.65
N ASN A 28 -6.34 11.73 11.96
CA ASN A 28 -5.89 10.62 12.83
C ASN A 28 -6.87 9.41 12.87
N ASN A 29 -7.91 9.40 12.03
CA ASN A 29 -8.97 8.39 12.07
C ASN A 29 -9.23 7.73 10.70
N CYS A 30 -8.33 7.89 9.74
CA CYS A 30 -8.44 7.39 8.38
C CYS A 30 -9.71 7.85 7.63
N ILE A 31 -10.11 9.10 7.85
CA ILE A 31 -11.26 9.73 7.18
C ILE A 31 -10.75 10.92 6.36
N GLY A 32 -11.47 11.29 5.31
CA GLY A 32 -11.16 12.45 4.48
C GLY A 32 -10.19 12.10 3.36
N GLY A 33 -9.47 13.12 2.89
CA GLY A 33 -8.52 12.98 1.79
C GLY A 33 -7.34 12.08 2.15
N TYR A 34 -6.72 11.50 1.12
CA TYR A 34 -5.55 10.66 1.28
C TYR A 34 -4.68 10.62 0.03
N VAL A 35 -3.38 10.39 0.23
CA VAL A 35 -2.51 9.90 -0.84
C VAL A 35 -2.37 8.39 -0.73
N TYR A 36 -2.15 7.68 -1.84
CA TYR A 36 -2.16 6.23 -1.81
C TYR A 36 -1.07 5.59 -2.65
N CYS A 37 -0.59 4.44 -2.20
CA CYS A 37 0.13 3.48 -3.01
C CYS A 37 -0.81 2.31 -3.34
N PRO A 38 -1.25 2.19 -4.60
CA PRO A 38 -2.02 1.03 -5.02
C PRO A 38 -1.12 -0.21 -5.12
N THR A 39 -1.73 -1.38 -4.96
CA THR A 39 -1.15 -2.65 -5.38
C THR A 39 0.22 -2.96 -4.72
N ILE A 40 0.37 -2.72 -3.41
CA ILE A 40 1.62 -2.96 -2.69
C ILE A 40 1.88 -4.46 -2.52
N ASN A 41 3.12 -4.86 -2.85
CA ASN A 41 3.63 -6.21 -2.62
C ASN A 41 4.08 -6.42 -1.15
N PRO A 42 4.06 -7.66 -0.63
CA PRO A 42 4.49 -7.93 0.73
C PRO A 42 5.98 -7.59 0.90
N ASN A 43 6.35 -7.02 2.04
CA ASN A 43 7.67 -6.49 2.38
C ASN A 43 8.12 -5.26 1.55
N HIS A 44 7.32 -4.82 0.57
CA HIS A 44 7.61 -3.62 -0.21
C HIS A 44 7.12 -2.37 0.51
N CYS A 45 7.94 -1.33 0.53
CA CYS A 45 7.64 -0.12 1.27
C CYS A 45 6.91 0.92 0.42
N CYS A 46 5.94 1.62 1.03
CA CYS A 46 5.25 2.76 0.46
C CYS A 46 5.63 4.02 1.25
N LEU A 47 6.06 5.06 0.55
CA LEU A 47 6.45 6.34 1.14
C LEU A 47 5.22 7.23 1.37
N GLY A 48 5.06 7.74 2.58
CA GLY A 48 4.04 8.72 2.93
C GLY A 48 4.60 10.15 3.00
N PRO A 49 3.74 11.17 2.93
CA PRO A 49 4.14 12.58 3.03
C PRO A 49 4.36 13.06 4.47
N GLY A 50 4.24 12.17 5.47
CA GLY A 50 4.15 12.53 6.89
C GLY A 50 2.69 12.71 7.30
N SER A 51 2.03 11.61 7.63
CA SER A 51 0.58 11.54 7.74
C SER A 51 0.11 11.19 9.14
N MET A 52 -1.09 11.68 9.47
CA MET A 52 -1.70 11.48 10.79
C MET A 52 -2.34 10.11 10.93
N SER A 53 -2.66 9.41 9.83
CA SER A 53 -3.01 8.00 9.90
C SER A 53 -2.73 7.26 8.60
N THR A 54 -2.71 5.93 8.68
CA THR A 54 -2.55 5.03 7.54
C THR A 54 -3.66 4.01 7.51
N TYR A 55 -4.25 3.81 6.34
CA TYR A 55 -5.29 2.82 6.11
C TYR A 55 -4.80 1.76 5.13
N PHE A 56 -4.77 0.52 5.58
CA PHE A 56 -4.50 -0.65 4.75
C PHE A 56 -5.83 -1.16 4.23
N ALA A 57 -6.07 -1.02 2.93
CA ALA A 57 -7.33 -1.36 2.26
C ALA A 57 -7.24 -2.69 1.50
N TRP A 58 -8.39 -3.31 1.30
CA TRP A 58 -8.56 -4.50 0.45
C TRP A 58 -7.70 -5.70 0.87
N ILE A 59 -7.52 -5.88 2.18
CA ILE A 59 -6.85 -7.05 2.75
C ILE A 59 -7.77 -8.27 2.53
N PRO A 60 -7.33 -9.32 1.82
CA PRO A 60 -8.13 -10.55 1.75
C PRO A 60 -8.28 -11.16 3.15
N ARG A 61 -9.50 -11.51 3.55
CA ARG A 61 -9.81 -11.93 4.95
C ARG A 61 -9.14 -13.24 5.33
N GLU A 62 -8.80 -14.05 4.34
CA GLU A 62 -8.04 -15.29 4.48
C GLU A 62 -6.54 -15.06 4.65
N TRP A 63 -6.04 -13.86 4.38
CA TRP A 63 -4.64 -13.52 4.62
C TRP A 63 -4.38 -13.21 6.09
N SER A 64 -3.35 -13.84 6.64
CA SER A 64 -2.79 -13.47 7.92
C SER A 64 -1.56 -12.61 7.69
N ILE A 65 -1.72 -11.29 7.73
CA ILE A 65 -0.64 -10.30 7.59
C ILE A 65 -0.46 -9.44 8.83
N ASP A 66 0.77 -8.96 9.03
CA ASP A 66 1.14 -7.88 9.92
C ASP A 66 1.30 -6.60 9.10
N THR A 67 0.46 -5.59 9.37
CA THR A 67 0.62 -4.24 8.80
C THR A 67 1.58 -3.45 9.66
N ARG A 68 2.45 -2.65 9.04
CA ARG A 68 3.47 -1.87 9.74
C ARG A 68 3.50 -0.44 9.24
N VAL A 69 3.53 0.50 10.17
CA VAL A 69 3.74 1.92 9.93
C VAL A 69 5.04 2.35 10.58
N PHE A 70 5.73 3.30 9.97
CA PHE A 70 7.06 3.76 10.37
C PHE A 70 7.10 5.27 10.49
N GLU A 71 7.82 5.75 11.48
CA GLU A 71 8.12 7.17 11.69
C GLU A 71 9.29 7.64 10.81
N GLY A 72 10.10 6.71 10.31
CA GLY A 72 11.14 6.99 9.32
C GLY A 72 10.66 6.81 7.89
N LYS A 73 11.35 7.48 6.96
CA LYS A 73 11.23 7.19 5.54
C LYS A 73 11.80 5.80 5.25
N VAL A 74 11.44 5.23 4.12
CA VAL A 74 11.99 3.95 3.65
C VAL A 74 11.80 2.79 4.63
N CYS A 75 10.64 2.75 5.29
CA CYS A 75 10.28 1.72 6.26
C CYS A 75 11.37 1.47 7.32
N SER A 76 11.95 2.57 7.78
CA SER A 76 13.03 2.60 8.78
C SER A 76 12.57 3.27 10.07
N GLY A 77 13.38 3.13 11.13
CA GLY A 77 13.11 3.74 12.42
C GLY A 77 12.07 3.00 13.26
N VAL A 78 11.40 3.73 14.16
CA VAL A 78 10.37 3.18 15.04
C VAL A 78 9.18 2.74 14.20
N SER A 79 8.70 1.52 14.48
CA SER A 79 7.56 0.95 13.78
C SER A 79 6.47 0.50 14.73
N ARG A 80 5.22 0.72 14.33
CA ARG A 80 4.05 0.12 14.98
C ARG A 80 3.50 -0.96 14.06
N THR A 81 3.12 -2.09 14.65
CA THR A 81 2.62 -3.25 13.92
C THR A 81 1.21 -3.61 14.40
N GLN A 82 0.31 -3.90 13.48
CA GLN A 82 -1.01 -4.43 13.79
C GLN A 82 -1.31 -5.66 12.95
N ARG A 83 -1.81 -6.72 13.62
CA ARG A 83 -2.27 -7.93 12.94
C ARG A 83 -3.62 -7.68 12.28
N SER A 84 -3.74 -8.06 11.02
CA SER A 84 -5.03 -8.10 10.28
C SER A 84 -6.12 -8.83 11.05
N GLY A 85 -5.89 -10.11 11.39
CA GLY A 85 -6.84 -10.90 12.18
C GLY A 85 -8.18 -11.05 11.46
N SER A 86 -8.15 -11.40 10.17
CA SER A 86 -9.32 -11.57 9.29
C SER A 86 -10.14 -10.30 9.02
N ARG A 87 -9.58 -9.13 9.34
CA ARG A 87 -10.08 -7.83 8.89
C ARG A 87 -9.66 -7.58 7.44
N ASP A 88 -10.57 -6.99 6.68
CA ASP A 88 -10.36 -6.54 5.30
C ASP A 88 -9.75 -5.15 5.18
N ALA A 89 -9.68 -4.43 6.31
CA ALA A 89 -8.95 -3.20 6.41
C ALA A 89 -8.46 -2.92 7.83
N ILE A 90 -7.41 -2.09 7.93
CA ILE A 90 -6.86 -1.63 9.21
C ILE A 90 -6.58 -0.14 9.11
N CYS A 91 -7.12 0.64 10.05
CA CYS A 91 -6.71 2.02 10.29
C CYS A 91 -5.68 2.07 11.41
N MET A 92 -4.57 2.75 11.18
CA MET A 92 -3.51 2.97 12.16
C MET A 92 -3.27 4.48 12.28
N GLY A 93 -3.68 5.04 13.42
CA GLY A 93 -3.42 6.44 13.75
C GLY A 93 -1.95 6.73 14.08
N ALA A 94 -1.54 7.97 13.91
CA ALA A 94 -0.39 8.56 14.55
C ALA A 94 -0.68 8.73 16.04
N GLU A 95 0.34 8.50 16.87
CA GLU A 95 0.23 8.70 18.32
C GLU A 95 1.04 9.92 18.73
N TRP A 96 2.35 9.90 18.45
CA TRP A 96 3.29 10.94 18.83
C TRP A 96 3.93 11.59 17.60
N GLU A 97 4.41 10.75 16.68
CA GLU A 97 5.06 11.17 15.44
C GLU A 97 4.22 10.84 14.21
N LEU A 98 4.43 11.63 13.15
CA LEU A 98 3.80 11.43 11.85
C LEU A 98 4.31 10.16 11.17
N ILE A 99 3.40 9.47 10.49
CA ILE A 99 3.73 8.26 9.75
C ILE A 99 4.37 8.66 8.42
N GLN A 100 5.63 8.27 8.21
CA GLN A 100 6.42 8.59 7.03
C GLN A 100 6.45 7.46 6.00
N SER A 101 6.19 6.23 6.40
CA SER A 101 6.10 5.10 5.47
C SER A 101 5.35 3.91 6.06
N ALA A 102 4.96 2.97 5.20
CA ALA A 102 4.20 1.80 5.61
C ALA A 102 4.45 0.59 4.69
N ARG A 103 4.28 -0.61 5.24
CA ARG A 103 4.32 -1.89 4.50
C ARG A 103 3.48 -2.95 5.20
N TYR A 104 3.37 -4.13 4.59
CA TYR A 104 2.83 -5.31 5.28
C TYR A 104 3.68 -6.55 5.00
N ASP A 105 3.61 -7.51 5.93
CA ASP A 105 4.35 -8.76 5.87
C ASP A 105 3.40 -9.94 6.16
N PHE A 106 3.56 -11.08 5.48
CA PHE A 106 2.79 -12.29 5.79
C PHE A 106 3.29 -12.95 7.08
N VAL A 107 2.35 -13.34 7.93
CA VAL A 107 2.63 -14.02 9.20
C VAL A 107 3.03 -15.47 8.93
N GLY A 108 4.08 -15.93 9.62
CA GLY A 108 4.45 -17.35 9.61
C GLY A 108 5.46 -17.75 8.54
N LYS A 109 6.11 -16.80 7.86
CA LYS A 109 7.37 -17.10 7.17
C LYS A 109 8.39 -17.59 8.22
N LYS A 110 8.84 -18.84 8.09
CA LYS A 110 9.93 -19.41 8.92
C LYS A 110 11.12 -18.45 8.88
N ARG A 111 11.74 -18.19 10.04
CA ARG A 111 13.16 -17.76 10.15
C ARG A 111 14.00 -18.83 9.47
N GLY A 112 14.18 -18.72 8.16
CA GLY A 112 14.85 -19.71 7.32
C GLY A 112 15.50 -19.12 6.08
N GLU A 113 15.21 -17.86 5.78
CA GLU A 113 16.03 -16.95 4.99
C GLU A 113 15.94 -15.59 5.69
N THR A 114 16.72 -15.42 6.74
CA THR A 114 17.20 -14.08 7.06
C THR A 114 18.08 -13.65 5.89
N SER A 115 17.48 -12.99 4.91
CA SER A 115 18.03 -11.69 4.52
C SER A 115 17.66 -10.75 5.68
N ASP A 116 18.31 -10.82 6.85
CA ASP A 116 19.57 -10.11 7.10
C ASP A 116 19.75 -8.98 6.10
N GLY A 117 19.11 -7.87 6.43
CA GLY A 117 19.19 -6.62 5.69
C GLY A 117 18.48 -6.67 4.34
N ASN A 118 17.32 -6.01 4.25
CA ASN A 118 17.14 -5.20 3.05
C ASN A 118 18.04 -3.96 3.19
N THR A 119 19.35 -4.17 3.12
CA THR A 119 20.35 -3.18 2.74
C THR A 119 20.55 -3.29 1.23
N GLY A 120 19.44 -3.24 0.50
CA GLY A 120 19.41 -3.00 -0.93
C GLY A 120 18.57 -1.76 -1.13
N ASP A 121 19.02 -0.86 -1.99
CA ASP A 121 18.33 0.35 -2.41
C ASP A 121 17.01 0.03 -3.16
N GLU A 122 16.10 -0.74 -2.56
CA GLU A 122 14.76 -0.92 -3.07
C GLU A 122 14.01 0.39 -2.81
N GLU A 123 13.99 1.22 -3.85
CA GLU A 123 13.29 2.50 -3.87
C GLU A 123 11.85 2.29 -3.41
N CYS A 124 11.48 2.96 -2.32
CA CYS A 124 10.12 2.90 -1.83
C CYS A 124 9.17 3.37 -2.91
N GLN A 125 8.06 2.65 -3.05
CA GLN A 125 7.00 3.07 -3.93
C GLN A 125 6.52 4.44 -3.47
N LYS A 126 6.59 5.42 -4.38
CA LYS A 126 5.99 6.73 -4.19
C LYS A 126 4.47 6.59 -4.35
N PRO A 127 3.67 7.41 -3.67
CA PRO A 127 2.23 7.43 -3.90
C PRO A 127 1.93 7.64 -5.38
N SER A 128 0.90 6.97 -5.90
CA SER A 128 0.49 7.10 -7.31
C SER A 128 -0.52 8.23 -7.51
N GLY A 129 -1.08 8.77 -6.44
CA GLY A 129 -2.08 9.85 -6.53
C GLY A 129 -2.59 10.34 -5.19
N VAL A 130 -3.50 11.32 -5.29
CA VAL A 130 -4.23 11.91 -4.17
C VAL A 130 -5.73 11.83 -4.44
N VAL A 131 -6.48 11.59 -3.36
CA VAL A 131 -7.92 11.63 -3.28
C VAL A 131 -8.29 12.72 -2.29
N PHE A 132 -9.07 13.70 -2.70
CA PHE A 132 -9.57 14.75 -1.83
C PHE A 132 -10.85 14.34 -1.12
N ALA A 133 -11.22 15.08 -0.07
CA ALA A 133 -12.40 14.76 0.75
C ALA A 133 -13.73 14.89 -0.01
N ASP A 134 -13.76 15.66 -1.09
CA ASP A 134 -14.89 15.79 -2.02
C ASP A 134 -14.98 14.63 -3.03
N GLY A 135 -14.02 13.70 -3.01
CA GLY A 135 -13.92 12.58 -3.94
C GLY A 135 -13.19 12.90 -5.24
N ALA A 136 -12.59 14.10 -5.39
CA ALA A 136 -11.74 14.39 -6.54
C ALA A 136 -10.46 13.53 -6.48
N HIS A 137 -10.15 12.83 -7.56
CA HIS A 137 -9.01 11.90 -7.64
C HIS A 137 -8.01 12.38 -8.70
N TYR A 138 -6.74 12.46 -8.34
CA TYR A 138 -5.64 12.82 -9.24
C TYR A 138 -4.55 11.76 -9.17
N GLN A 139 -4.13 11.24 -10.32
CA GLN A 139 -3.00 10.30 -10.42
C GLN A 139 -1.75 11.06 -10.85
N PHE A 140 -0.68 10.97 -10.08
CA PHE A 140 0.56 11.68 -10.36
C PHE A 140 1.23 11.22 -11.67
N ASP A 141 1.07 9.93 -12.02
CA ASP A 141 1.61 9.37 -13.27
C ASP A 141 0.81 9.79 -14.52
N ALA A 142 -0.41 10.31 -14.34
CA ALA A 142 -1.30 10.73 -15.42
C ALA A 142 -1.35 12.26 -15.61
N MET A 143 -0.60 13.02 -14.81
CA MET A 143 -0.60 14.48 -14.89
C MET A 143 0.40 14.97 -15.93
N THR A 144 -0.10 15.69 -16.95
CA THR A 144 0.76 16.49 -17.82
C THR A 144 1.24 17.73 -17.08
N GLU A 145 2.40 18.29 -17.43
CA GLU A 145 2.98 19.48 -16.77
C GLU A 145 1.98 20.66 -16.65
N SER A 146 1.04 20.78 -17.60
CA SER A 146 -0.03 21.79 -17.60
C SER A 146 -1.06 21.64 -16.46
N GLN A 147 -1.33 20.41 -15.99
CA GLN A 147 -2.31 20.15 -14.93
C GLN A 147 -1.73 20.39 -13.53
N VAL A 148 -0.42 20.26 -13.38
CA VAL A 148 0.30 20.61 -12.15
C VAL A 148 0.23 22.13 -11.89
N VAL A 149 0.26 22.93 -12.96
CA VAL A 149 0.18 24.39 -12.88
C VAL A 149 -1.22 24.87 -12.46
N GLU A 150 -2.30 24.27 -12.96
CA GLU A 150 -3.65 24.64 -12.51
C GLU A 150 -3.89 24.28 -11.04
N MET A 151 -3.38 23.14 -10.56
CA MET A 151 -3.52 22.74 -9.15
C MET A 151 -2.80 23.71 -8.18
N PHE A 152 -1.74 24.39 -8.62
CA PHE A 152 -1.00 25.37 -7.80
C PHE A 152 -1.55 26.81 -7.89
N LEU A 153 -2.47 27.08 -8.82
CA LEU A 153 -2.99 28.43 -9.09
C LEU A 153 -4.42 28.67 -8.55
N ILE A 154 -5.09 27.66 -7.98
CA ILE A 154 -6.45 27.82 -7.44
C ILE A 154 -6.46 28.42 -6.01
N ASP A 155 -5.29 28.54 -5.36
CA ASP A 155 -5.12 29.16 -4.03
C ASP A 155 -4.51 30.58 -4.07
N LEU A 156 -4.68 31.34 -5.17
CA LEU A 156 -4.32 32.77 -5.26
C LEU A 156 -5.51 33.67 -5.59
#